data_AF-A0A6L2PAF8-F1
#
_entry.id   AF-A0A6L2PAF8-F1
#
_cell.length_a   1.000
_cell.length_b   1.000
_cell.length_c   1.000
_cell.angle_alpha   90.00
_cell.angle_beta   90.00
_cell.angle_gamma   90.00
#
_symmetry.space_group_name_H-M   'P 1'
#
loop_
_entity.id
_entity.type
_entity.pdbx_description
1 polymer ?
#
loop_
_entity_poly.entity_id
_entity_poly.type
_entity_poly.pdbx_seq_one_letter_code
_entity_poly.pdbx_strand_id
1 'polypeptide(L)'
;ELVASTPNQRNWRGILIALLVIVAVLGLIVFSIVLLSPPEEGPRVKGRKFTLDDVLGPHYRARRFNGTWVSEVELVYRDVEGGVTLFNAENLTTRVLMTNSTFRQLNAVDFRVSSDLNYILLIREIKKVRFCSTIAVSISVSLRRFELNLGDGDVERHPFLQHVVWAPRGNALAFVYRNDIYYKTSALTSHVYRVTNTGRPGVVFNGVPDWLYEEEILKSPNALWFSPDAQFLLYACFNDSEVGELMYPWYGHIQERLRYPQIRMLRYPKVGTRNPTVTLWVVDLSRPSRVSQADLKLSQVLKRDSQYHYFTAVTWLVHHQVAVIWMNRVQNVSIISLCQGPVWNCDPVIKLEAEPNGWVELYDAPLFSSDGSYYLARLPVMEGEHGYYKHVCHVHVASKTNTPLTQGRFEVTQILAWDEENHFIYFVAAPEHKPGERHLYRTGDLNISSPDTREMDCLTCPPPEPSQSPTQHVVGSSPNTVMSGDI
;
A
#
# COMPACT_ATOMS: atom_id res chain seq x y z
N GLU A 1 -81.00 60.41 9.43
CA GLU A 1 -81.56 59.31 8.61
C GLU A 1 -80.42 58.54 7.98
N LEU A 2 -80.45 57.21 8.15
CA LEU A 2 -79.45 56.29 7.60
C LEU A 2 -79.56 56.29 6.08
N VAL A 3 -78.56 56.88 5.41
CA VAL A 3 -78.43 56.81 3.95
C VAL A 3 -78.14 55.35 3.58
N ALA A 4 -79.14 54.71 3.00
CA ALA A 4 -79.09 53.35 2.50
C ALA A 4 -77.97 53.22 1.46
N SER A 5 -76.96 52.40 1.75
CA SER A 5 -75.99 51.93 0.78
C SER A 5 -76.70 50.96 -0.18
N THR A 6 -77.07 51.46 -1.34
CA THR A 6 -77.47 50.61 -2.46
C THR A 6 -76.26 49.73 -2.85
N PRO A 7 -76.43 48.40 -2.99
CA PRO A 7 -75.30 47.53 -3.26
C PRO A 7 -74.77 47.85 -4.64
N ASN A 8 -73.50 48.26 -4.69
CA ASN A 8 -72.77 48.50 -5.93
C ASN A 8 -72.92 47.23 -6.79
N GLN A 9 -73.71 47.29 -7.86
CA GLN A 9 -73.99 46.15 -8.72
C GLN A 9 -72.70 45.86 -9.50
N ARG A 10 -71.77 45.16 -8.84
CA ARG A 10 -70.52 44.71 -9.45
C ARG A 10 -70.91 43.95 -10.70
N ASN A 11 -70.38 44.38 -11.84
CA ASN A 11 -70.62 43.72 -13.12
C ASN A 11 -69.87 42.39 -13.12
N TRP A 12 -70.41 41.41 -12.40
CA TRP A 12 -69.84 40.07 -12.22
C TRP A 12 -69.62 39.37 -13.56
N ARG A 13 -70.46 39.66 -14.56
CA ARG A 13 -70.27 39.19 -15.94
C ARG A 13 -69.02 39.79 -16.57
N GLY A 14 -68.81 41.11 -16.43
CA GLY A 14 -67.60 41.78 -16.90
C GLY A 14 -66.33 41.30 -16.19
N ILE A 15 -66.39 41.09 -14.88
CA ILE A 15 -65.27 40.56 -14.07
C ILE A 15 -64.94 39.12 -14.49
N LEU A 16 -65.95 38.28 -14.70
CA LEU A 16 -65.76 36.88 -15.11
C LEU A 16 -65.17 36.79 -16.52
N ILE A 17 -65.64 37.61 -17.45
CA ILE A 17 -65.06 37.72 -18.80
C ILE A 17 -63.60 38.20 -18.73
N ALA A 18 -63.31 39.23 -17.93
CA ALA A 18 -61.95 39.74 -17.77
C ALA A 18 -61.00 38.69 -17.17
N LEU A 19 -61.43 37.96 -16.15
CA LEU A 19 -60.67 36.85 -15.56
C LEU A 19 -60.40 35.73 -16.58
N LEU A 20 -61.40 35.38 -17.39
CA LEU A 20 -61.26 34.34 -18.42
C LEU A 20 -60.25 34.76 -19.49
N VAL A 21 -60.27 36.03 -19.91
CA VAL A 21 -59.28 36.60 -20.85
C VAL A 21 -57.88 36.59 -20.24
N ILE A 22 -57.74 36.98 -18.97
CA ILE A 22 -56.43 36.96 -18.28
C ILE A 22 -55.89 35.53 -18.21
N VAL A 23 -56.72 34.54 -17.87
CA VAL A 23 -56.31 33.12 -17.83
C VAL A 23 -55.92 32.63 -19.22
N ALA A 24 -56.67 33.01 -20.27
CA ALA A 24 -56.34 32.63 -21.65
C ALA A 24 -55.01 33.24 -22.10
N VAL A 25 -54.76 34.52 -21.78
CA VAL A 25 -53.49 35.20 -22.10
C VAL A 25 -52.33 34.60 -21.31
N LEU A 26 -52.49 34.35 -20.01
CA LEU A 26 -51.48 33.67 -19.20
C LEU A 26 -51.21 32.25 -19.72
N GLY A 27 -52.25 31.53 -20.14
CA GLY A 27 -52.12 30.22 -20.77
C GLY A 27 -51.31 30.28 -22.08
N LEU A 28 -51.56 31.28 -22.93
CA LEU A 28 -50.79 31.51 -24.16
C LEU A 28 -49.34 31.91 -23.89
N ILE A 29 -49.09 32.70 -22.84
CA ILE A 29 -47.74 33.07 -22.41
C ILE A 29 -46.99 31.83 -21.92
N VAL A 30 -47.59 31.03 -21.03
CA VAL A 30 -46.97 29.79 -20.54
C VAL A 30 -46.74 28.81 -21.68
N PHE A 31 -47.72 28.65 -22.58
CA PHE A 31 -47.59 27.81 -23.77
C PHE A 31 -46.44 28.31 -24.66
N SER A 32 -46.35 29.61 -24.93
CA SER A 32 -45.25 30.19 -25.71
C SER A 32 -43.91 30.01 -25.00
N ILE A 33 -43.84 30.18 -23.68
CA ILE A 33 -42.62 29.94 -22.91
C ILE A 33 -42.21 28.48 -23.03
N VAL A 34 -43.13 27.52 -22.88
CA VAL A 34 -42.80 26.09 -23.00
C VAL A 34 -42.40 25.71 -24.43
N LEU A 35 -43.00 26.33 -25.45
CA LEU A 35 -42.75 25.98 -26.85
C LEU A 35 -41.53 26.70 -27.45
N LEU A 36 -41.23 27.92 -26.97
CA LEU A 36 -40.14 28.77 -27.46
C LEU A 36 -38.92 28.78 -26.54
N SER A 37 -39.04 28.37 -25.27
CA SER A 37 -37.86 28.16 -24.43
C SER A 37 -37.27 26.82 -24.84
N PRO A 38 -36.09 26.81 -25.50
CA PRO A 38 -35.40 25.56 -25.72
C PRO A 38 -35.18 24.91 -24.34
N PRO A 39 -35.33 23.58 -24.20
CA PRO A 39 -34.94 22.91 -22.97
C PRO A 39 -33.52 23.36 -22.63
N GLU A 40 -33.24 23.59 -21.34
CA GLU A 40 -31.86 23.79 -20.89
C GLU A 40 -31.07 22.53 -21.24
N GLU A 41 -30.55 22.49 -22.46
CA GLU A 41 -29.51 21.58 -22.85
C GLU A 41 -28.30 22.06 -22.07
N GLY A 42 -28.15 21.51 -20.86
CA GLY A 42 -26.91 21.55 -20.10
C GLY A 42 -25.73 21.29 -21.04
N PRO A 43 -24.52 21.78 -20.69
CA PRO A 43 -23.41 22.00 -21.62
C PRO A 43 -23.39 20.94 -22.72
N ARG A 44 -23.62 21.35 -23.97
CA ARG A 44 -23.65 20.48 -25.15
C ARG A 44 -22.29 19.80 -25.29
N VAL A 45 -22.05 18.75 -24.51
CA VAL A 45 -20.92 17.86 -24.68
C VAL A 45 -21.21 17.11 -25.97
N LYS A 46 -20.58 17.56 -27.06
CA LYS A 46 -20.57 16.83 -28.32
C LYS A 46 -19.85 15.51 -28.07
N GLY A 47 -20.59 14.41 -27.99
CA GLY A 47 -20.03 13.07 -27.79
C GLY A 47 -20.98 12.12 -27.05
N ARG A 48 -20.63 10.83 -27.04
CA ARG A 48 -21.32 9.83 -26.22
C ARG A 48 -21.01 10.10 -24.73
N LYS A 49 -22.04 10.16 -23.89
CA LYS A 49 -21.86 10.22 -22.43
C LYS A 49 -21.31 8.89 -21.91
N PHE A 50 -20.53 8.92 -20.83
CA PHE A 50 -20.09 7.69 -20.15
C PHE A 50 -21.29 6.84 -19.76
N THR A 51 -21.25 5.56 -20.10
CA THR A 51 -22.22 4.56 -19.67
C THR A 51 -21.68 3.77 -18.48
N LEU A 52 -22.54 3.03 -17.79
CA LEU A 52 -22.09 2.11 -16.74
C LEU A 52 -21.11 1.06 -17.30
N ASP A 53 -21.32 0.62 -18.55
CA ASP A 53 -20.42 -0.32 -19.24
C ASP A 53 -19.03 0.27 -19.49
N ASP A 54 -18.93 1.59 -19.69
CA ASP A 54 -17.64 2.26 -19.82
C ASP A 54 -16.85 2.22 -18.49
N VAL A 55 -17.55 2.32 -17.36
CA VAL A 55 -16.95 2.30 -16.02
C VAL A 55 -16.59 0.87 -15.59
N LEU A 56 -17.49 -0.10 -15.80
CA LEU A 56 -17.27 -1.49 -15.39
C LEU A 56 -16.38 -2.26 -16.37
N GLY A 57 -16.44 -1.88 -17.64
CA GLY A 57 -15.70 -2.49 -18.73
C GLY A 57 -14.19 -2.24 -18.66
N PRO A 58 -13.42 -2.91 -19.54
CA PRO A 58 -11.98 -2.75 -19.59
C PRO A 58 -11.54 -1.47 -20.33
N HIS A 59 -12.45 -0.80 -21.04
CA HIS A 59 -12.13 0.26 -22.02
C HIS A 59 -11.40 1.46 -21.41
N TYR A 60 -11.79 1.89 -20.21
CA TYR A 60 -11.22 3.07 -19.54
C TYR A 60 -10.37 2.68 -18.31
N ARG A 61 -9.93 1.42 -18.22
CA ARG A 61 -8.98 1.03 -17.17
C ARG A 61 -7.59 1.53 -17.53
N ALA A 62 -7.04 2.39 -16.68
CA ALA A 62 -5.66 2.84 -16.81
C ALA A 62 -4.72 1.62 -16.79
N ARG A 63 -3.80 1.56 -17.75
CA ARG A 63 -2.72 0.57 -17.73
C ARG A 63 -1.74 1.01 -16.65
N ARG A 64 -1.62 0.23 -15.59
CA ARG A 64 -0.61 0.44 -14.57
C ARG A 64 0.73 -0.08 -15.05
N PHE A 65 1.81 0.54 -14.60
CA PHE A 65 3.14 -0.03 -14.75
C PHE A 65 3.17 -1.42 -14.10
N ASN A 66 3.66 -2.41 -14.82
CA ASN A 66 3.68 -3.82 -14.41
C ASN A 66 5.11 -4.37 -14.32
N GLY A 67 6.08 -3.47 -14.16
CA GLY A 67 7.49 -3.80 -13.99
C GLY A 67 7.89 -3.88 -12.53
N THR A 68 8.86 -4.74 -12.23
CA THR A 68 9.49 -4.88 -10.92
C THR A 68 11.00 -4.96 -11.11
N TRP A 69 11.75 -4.13 -10.39
CA TRP A 69 13.20 -4.18 -10.38
C TRP A 69 13.68 -5.49 -9.74
N VAL A 70 14.64 -6.14 -10.38
CA VAL A 70 15.30 -7.36 -9.88
C VAL A 70 16.78 -7.13 -9.59
N SER A 71 17.35 -6.08 -10.16
CA SER A 71 18.69 -5.57 -9.87
C SER A 71 18.71 -4.05 -10.09
N GLU A 72 19.88 -3.42 -9.91
CA GLU A 72 20.07 -1.98 -10.14
C GLU A 72 19.84 -1.57 -11.61
N VAL A 73 20.02 -2.50 -12.54
CA VAL A 73 19.97 -2.24 -13.99
C VAL A 73 18.91 -3.06 -14.72
N GLU A 74 18.33 -4.07 -14.09
CA GLU A 74 17.37 -4.97 -14.73
C GLU A 74 15.97 -4.90 -14.10
N LEU A 75 14.98 -4.81 -14.99
CA LEU A 75 13.56 -4.75 -14.69
C LEU A 75 12.86 -5.95 -15.33
N VAL A 76 12.04 -6.67 -14.57
CA VAL A 76 11.14 -7.69 -15.11
C VAL A 76 9.75 -7.13 -15.27
N TYR A 77 9.10 -7.36 -16.41
CA TYR A 77 7.73 -6.92 -16.67
C TYR A 77 6.98 -7.91 -17.57
N ARG A 78 5.64 -7.75 -17.69
CA ARG A 78 4.89 -8.46 -18.73
C ARG A 78 4.84 -7.66 -20.02
N ASP A 79 5.34 -8.26 -21.08
CA ASP A 79 5.34 -7.66 -22.42
C ASP A 79 3.93 -7.63 -23.05
N VAL A 80 3.84 -6.98 -24.22
CA VAL A 80 2.60 -6.85 -25.00
C VAL A 80 2.06 -8.18 -25.50
N GLU A 81 2.89 -9.20 -25.64
CA GLU A 81 2.49 -10.55 -26.03
C GLU A 81 2.00 -11.36 -24.82
N GLY A 82 2.17 -10.83 -23.61
CA GLY A 82 1.82 -11.45 -22.34
C GLY A 82 2.90 -12.40 -21.81
N GLY A 83 4.10 -12.40 -22.37
CA GLY A 83 5.27 -13.06 -21.81
C GLY A 83 5.83 -12.32 -20.59
N VAL A 84 6.77 -12.95 -19.89
CA VAL A 84 7.59 -12.33 -18.85
C VAL A 84 8.96 -12.04 -19.47
N THR A 85 9.32 -10.76 -19.50
CA THR A 85 10.52 -10.27 -20.17
C THR A 85 11.37 -9.46 -19.20
N LEU A 86 12.68 -9.68 -19.27
CA LEU A 86 13.70 -8.91 -18.57
C LEU A 86 14.16 -7.79 -19.49
N PHE A 87 14.19 -6.57 -19.00
CA PHE A 87 14.72 -5.38 -19.67
C PHE A 87 15.95 -4.89 -18.91
N ASN A 88 17.04 -4.63 -19.62
CA ASN A 88 18.24 -4.03 -19.06
C ASN A 88 18.26 -2.53 -19.43
N ALA A 89 18.27 -1.67 -18.42
CA ALA A 89 18.15 -0.23 -18.55
C ALA A 89 19.44 0.45 -19.04
N GLU A 90 20.62 -0.15 -18.86
CA GLU A 90 21.89 0.40 -19.32
C GLU A 90 22.07 0.25 -20.84
N ASN A 91 21.81 -0.95 -21.36
CA ASN A 91 22.04 -1.26 -22.78
C ASN A 91 20.74 -1.30 -23.61
N LEU A 92 19.58 -1.10 -22.97
CA LEU A 92 18.25 -1.10 -23.57
C LEU A 92 17.89 -2.42 -24.27
N THR A 93 18.49 -3.54 -23.85
CA THR A 93 18.21 -4.87 -24.40
C THR A 93 17.12 -5.58 -23.62
N THR A 94 16.43 -6.51 -24.29
CA THR A 94 15.40 -7.36 -23.68
C THR A 94 15.73 -8.84 -23.84
N ARG A 95 15.35 -9.63 -22.83
CA ARG A 95 15.46 -11.08 -22.83
C ARG A 95 14.16 -11.69 -22.32
N VAL A 96 13.52 -12.53 -23.13
CA VAL A 96 12.32 -13.25 -22.72
C VAL A 96 12.68 -14.34 -21.71
N LEU A 97 12.09 -14.29 -20.51
CA LEU A 97 12.27 -15.30 -19.47
C LEU A 97 11.23 -16.41 -19.59
N MET A 98 9.99 -16.06 -19.98
CA MET A 98 8.91 -17.03 -20.17
C MET A 98 7.87 -16.52 -21.17
N THR A 99 7.43 -17.39 -22.08
CA THR A 99 6.41 -17.08 -23.08
C THR A 99 4.98 -17.15 -22.51
N ASN A 100 4.04 -16.42 -23.13
CA ASN A 100 2.62 -16.46 -22.76
C ASN A 100 1.99 -17.87 -22.89
N SER A 101 2.53 -18.73 -23.76
CA SER A 101 2.05 -20.11 -23.92
C SER A 101 2.07 -20.89 -22.59
N THR A 102 3.13 -20.72 -21.79
CA THR A 102 3.26 -21.37 -20.48
C THR A 102 2.25 -20.82 -19.46
N PHE A 103 2.02 -19.51 -19.46
CA PHE A 103 1.00 -18.87 -18.62
C PHE A 103 -0.40 -19.42 -18.92
N ARG A 104 -0.74 -19.53 -20.21
CA ARG A 104 -2.03 -20.10 -20.64
C ARG A 104 -2.14 -21.59 -20.33
N GLN A 105 -1.08 -22.37 -20.59
CA GLN A 105 -1.08 -23.81 -20.32
C GLN A 105 -1.30 -24.12 -18.84
N LEU A 106 -0.73 -23.29 -17.95
CA LEU A 106 -0.81 -23.47 -16.51
C LEU A 106 -1.91 -22.62 -15.86
N ASN A 107 -2.70 -21.87 -16.64
CA ASN A 107 -3.70 -20.92 -16.17
C ASN A 107 -3.16 -19.99 -15.06
N ALA A 108 -1.96 -19.43 -15.26
CA ALA A 108 -1.32 -18.52 -14.31
C ALA A 108 -1.91 -17.10 -14.43
N VAL A 109 -2.34 -16.54 -13.30
CA VAL A 109 -2.86 -15.17 -13.19
C VAL A 109 -1.78 -14.16 -12.80
N ASP A 110 -0.76 -14.59 -12.07
CA ASP A 110 0.33 -13.73 -11.56
C ASP A 110 1.66 -14.50 -11.46
N PHE A 111 2.77 -13.81 -11.20
CA PHE A 111 4.10 -14.42 -11.14
C PHE A 111 5.07 -13.68 -10.21
N ARG A 112 6.12 -14.38 -9.78
CA ARG A 112 7.28 -13.80 -9.08
C ARG A 112 8.57 -14.47 -9.54
N VAL A 113 9.61 -13.70 -9.84
CA VAL A 113 10.91 -14.23 -10.30
C VAL A 113 11.86 -14.39 -9.12
N SER A 114 12.68 -15.44 -9.11
CA SER A 114 13.76 -15.63 -8.13
C SER A 114 14.88 -14.61 -8.33
N SER A 115 15.63 -14.30 -7.27
CA SER A 115 16.74 -13.34 -7.35
C SER A 115 17.87 -13.76 -8.29
N ASP A 116 18.04 -15.06 -8.53
CA ASP A 116 19.01 -15.59 -9.52
C ASP A 116 18.46 -15.65 -10.96
N LEU A 117 17.22 -15.20 -11.20
CA LEU A 117 16.53 -15.18 -12.49
C LEU A 117 16.37 -16.53 -13.19
N ASN A 118 16.70 -17.63 -12.51
CA ASN A 118 16.61 -18.98 -13.07
C ASN A 118 15.21 -19.59 -12.92
N TYR A 119 14.39 -19.00 -12.04
CA TYR A 119 13.13 -19.57 -11.62
C TYR A 119 12.01 -18.53 -11.58
N ILE A 120 10.85 -18.93 -12.10
CA ILE A 120 9.63 -18.13 -12.04
C ILE A 120 8.58 -18.92 -11.27
N LEU A 121 8.11 -18.36 -10.16
CA LEU A 121 6.95 -18.80 -9.40
C LEU A 121 5.70 -18.31 -10.13
N LEU A 122 4.90 -19.24 -10.64
CA LEU A 122 3.60 -18.93 -11.24
C LEU A 122 2.47 -19.09 -10.23
N ILE A 123 1.54 -18.14 -10.19
CA ILE A 123 0.37 -18.14 -9.31
C ILE A 123 -0.86 -18.44 -10.17
N ARG A 124 -1.52 -19.58 -9.94
CA ARG A 124 -2.67 -20.02 -10.76
C ARG A 124 -3.99 -19.39 -10.40
N GLU A 125 -4.33 -19.42 -9.13
CA GLU A 125 -5.60 -18.92 -8.63
C GLU A 125 -5.31 -18.10 -7.38
N ILE A 126 -6.00 -16.97 -7.28
CA ILE A 126 -5.92 -16.03 -6.17
C ILE A 126 -7.29 -16.06 -5.51
N LYS A 127 -7.35 -16.67 -4.32
CA LYS A 127 -8.53 -16.54 -3.47
C LYS A 127 -8.32 -15.36 -2.54
N LYS A 128 -9.06 -14.29 -2.79
CA LYS A 128 -9.10 -13.13 -1.92
C LYS A 128 -9.88 -13.49 -0.65
N VAL A 129 -9.19 -13.55 0.48
CA VAL A 129 -9.81 -13.87 1.78
C VAL A 129 -10.17 -12.60 2.53
N ARG A 130 -9.25 -11.62 2.55
CA ARG A 130 -9.41 -10.28 3.11
C ARG A 130 -8.89 -9.23 2.11
N PHE A 131 -8.70 -7.98 2.49
CA PHE A 131 -8.41 -6.89 1.54
C PHE A 131 -7.08 -7.08 0.79
N CYS A 132 -6.05 -7.60 1.46
CA CYS A 132 -4.71 -7.80 0.90
C CYS A 132 -4.31 -9.28 0.71
N SER A 133 -4.94 -10.20 1.44
CA SER A 133 -4.57 -11.62 1.49
C SER A 133 -5.01 -12.37 0.25
N THR A 134 -4.01 -13.00 -0.35
CA THR A 134 -4.11 -13.81 -1.56
C THR A 134 -3.65 -15.21 -1.22
N ILE A 135 -4.56 -16.18 -1.23
CA ILE A 135 -4.17 -17.59 -1.16
C ILE A 135 -3.88 -18.08 -2.58
N ALA A 136 -2.66 -18.60 -2.81
CA ALA A 136 -2.20 -19.13 -4.09
C ALA A 136 -2.33 -20.66 -4.14
N VAL A 137 -2.96 -21.18 -5.20
CA VAL A 137 -3.45 -22.58 -5.27
C VAL A 137 -2.44 -23.57 -5.86
N SER A 138 -1.48 -23.06 -6.64
CA SER A 138 -0.51 -23.92 -7.30
C SER A 138 0.64 -23.07 -7.80
N ILE A 139 1.84 -23.50 -7.43
CA ILE A 139 3.09 -22.92 -7.88
C ILE A 139 3.75 -23.89 -8.85
N SER A 140 4.33 -23.36 -9.91
CA SER A 140 5.28 -24.08 -10.75
C SER A 140 6.52 -23.22 -10.92
N VAL A 141 7.67 -23.87 -10.96
CA VAL A 141 8.98 -23.25 -11.05
C VAL A 141 9.66 -23.76 -12.32
N SER A 142 9.82 -22.89 -13.31
CA SER A 142 10.49 -23.20 -14.60
C SER A 142 9.98 -24.51 -15.23
N LEU A 143 8.64 -24.60 -15.41
CA LEU A 143 7.89 -25.75 -15.93
C LEU A 143 7.87 -27.01 -15.04
N ARG A 144 8.71 -27.09 -14.00
CA ARG A 144 8.63 -28.15 -12.99
C ARG A 144 7.58 -27.78 -11.95
N ARG A 145 6.76 -28.76 -11.55
CA ARG A 145 5.67 -28.54 -10.58
C ARG A 145 6.28 -28.33 -9.19
N PHE A 146 5.72 -27.40 -8.41
CA PHE A 146 6.11 -27.23 -7.02
C PHE A 146 5.51 -28.37 -6.21
N GLU A 147 6.37 -29.31 -5.78
CA GLU A 147 5.98 -30.40 -4.90
C GLU A 147 6.29 -30.00 -3.45
N LEU A 148 5.28 -30.13 -2.58
CA LEU A 148 5.50 -30.13 -1.14
C LEU A 148 5.48 -31.57 -0.66
N ASN A 149 6.64 -32.04 -0.24
CA ASN A 149 6.74 -33.26 0.53
C ASN A 149 6.96 -32.87 1.99
N LEU A 150 5.88 -32.83 2.76
CA LEU A 150 5.91 -32.47 4.18
C LEU A 150 6.35 -33.64 5.09
N GLY A 151 6.67 -34.81 4.53
CA GLY A 151 7.15 -35.97 5.28
C GLY A 151 6.06 -36.81 5.98
N ASP A 152 4.83 -36.29 6.12
CA ASP A 152 3.71 -36.94 6.83
C ASP A 152 2.89 -37.93 5.95
N GLY A 153 3.45 -38.42 4.84
CA GLY A 153 2.77 -39.36 3.93
C GLY A 153 1.67 -38.74 3.06
N ASP A 154 1.13 -37.59 3.45
CA ASP A 154 0.24 -36.77 2.63
C ASP A 154 1.07 -35.89 1.67
N VAL A 155 1.30 -36.40 0.47
CA VAL A 155 1.77 -35.57 -0.64
C VAL A 155 0.55 -34.83 -1.20
N GLU A 156 0.16 -33.72 -0.57
CA GLU A 156 -0.82 -32.80 -1.16
C GLU A 156 -0.22 -32.23 -2.44
N ARG A 157 -0.70 -32.75 -3.58
CA ARG A 157 -0.32 -32.26 -4.90
C ARG A 157 -1.05 -30.93 -5.14
N HIS A 158 -0.35 -29.82 -4.90
CA HIS A 158 -0.81 -28.42 -5.00
C HIS A 158 -1.64 -27.93 -3.80
N PRO A 159 -1.00 -27.66 -2.65
CA PRO A 159 -1.68 -27.04 -1.53
C PRO A 159 -1.90 -25.55 -1.76
N PHE A 160 -2.95 -25.05 -1.12
CA PHE A 160 -3.21 -23.62 -0.98
C PHE A 160 -2.20 -23.00 -0.02
N LEU A 161 -1.30 -22.17 -0.54
CA LEU A 161 -0.34 -21.42 0.26
C LEU A 161 -0.90 -20.03 0.58
N GLN A 162 -0.73 -19.61 1.83
CA GLN A 162 -1.22 -18.31 2.29
C GLN A 162 -0.30 -17.16 1.87
N HIS A 163 0.99 -17.43 1.73
CA HIS A 163 1.97 -16.46 1.27
C HIS A 163 3.26 -17.16 0.85
N VAL A 164 4.01 -16.59 -0.10
CA VAL A 164 5.32 -17.09 -0.56
C VAL A 164 6.25 -15.94 -0.88
N VAL A 165 7.50 -16.03 -0.43
CA VAL A 165 8.55 -15.04 -0.68
C VAL A 165 9.83 -15.74 -1.14
N TRP A 166 10.42 -15.24 -2.22
CA TRP A 166 11.79 -15.62 -2.61
C TRP A 166 12.78 -15.00 -1.62
N ALA A 167 13.86 -15.71 -1.34
CA ALA A 167 15.00 -15.15 -0.65
C ALA A 167 15.69 -14.10 -1.56
N PRO A 168 16.26 -13.03 -0.99
CA PRO A 168 16.90 -11.96 -1.77
C PRO A 168 18.18 -12.41 -2.49
N ARG A 169 18.72 -13.59 -2.15
CA ARG A 169 19.86 -14.21 -2.82
C ARG A 169 19.52 -15.65 -3.25
N GLY A 170 19.98 -16.01 -4.46
CA GLY A 170 19.79 -17.34 -5.03
C GLY A 170 18.33 -17.62 -5.36
N ASN A 171 17.87 -18.82 -5.03
CA ASN A 171 16.53 -19.32 -5.32
C ASN A 171 15.90 -20.09 -4.14
N ALA A 172 16.34 -19.78 -2.91
CA ALA A 172 15.66 -20.25 -1.71
C ALA A 172 14.32 -19.52 -1.57
N LEU A 173 13.36 -20.12 -0.87
CA LEU A 173 12.06 -19.50 -0.67
C LEU A 173 11.44 -19.91 0.67
N ALA A 174 10.71 -18.99 1.28
CA ALA A 174 9.88 -19.25 2.45
C ALA A 174 8.40 -19.12 2.07
N PHE A 175 7.54 -19.93 2.68
CA PHE A 175 6.11 -19.92 2.42
C PHE A 175 5.31 -20.28 3.67
N VAL A 176 4.05 -19.86 3.69
CA VAL A 176 3.13 -20.11 4.79
C VAL A 176 2.04 -21.08 4.37
N TYR A 177 1.89 -22.16 5.12
CA TYR A 177 0.87 -23.18 4.94
C TYR A 177 0.24 -23.53 6.29
N ARG A 178 -1.10 -23.45 6.37
CA ARG A 178 -1.87 -23.69 7.60
C ARG A 178 -1.32 -22.90 8.81
N ASN A 179 -1.01 -21.62 8.60
CA ASN A 179 -0.42 -20.70 9.57
C ASN A 179 0.97 -21.06 10.10
N ASP A 180 1.66 -22.00 9.47
CA ASP A 180 3.06 -22.29 9.76
C ASP A 180 3.98 -21.91 8.61
N ILE A 181 5.18 -21.49 8.96
CA ILE A 181 6.23 -21.11 8.02
C ILE A 181 7.04 -22.35 7.65
N TYR A 182 7.34 -22.47 6.37
CA TYR A 182 8.18 -23.50 5.79
C TYR A 182 9.24 -22.85 4.90
N TYR A 183 10.37 -23.52 4.76
CA TYR A 183 11.53 -23.04 4.03
C TYR A 183 12.10 -24.11 3.11
N LYS A 184 12.47 -23.71 1.89
CA LYS A 184 13.25 -24.52 0.96
C LYS A 184 14.56 -23.80 0.64
N THR A 185 15.66 -24.52 0.77
CA THR A 185 17.01 -24.04 0.43
C THR A 185 17.18 -23.78 -1.07
N SER A 186 16.36 -24.44 -1.91
CA SER A 186 16.31 -24.20 -3.35
C SER A 186 14.94 -24.59 -3.90
N ALA A 187 14.53 -23.93 -4.99
CA ALA A 187 13.24 -24.15 -5.62
C ALA A 187 12.97 -25.62 -6.01
N LEU A 188 14.00 -26.33 -6.47
CA LEU A 188 13.90 -27.70 -6.98
C LEU A 188 14.08 -28.78 -5.91
N THR A 189 14.59 -28.45 -4.73
CA THR A 189 14.77 -29.43 -3.65
C THR A 189 13.41 -29.98 -3.23
N SER A 190 13.29 -31.30 -3.06
CA SER A 190 12.04 -31.93 -2.60
C SER A 190 11.84 -31.78 -1.09
N HIS A 191 12.94 -31.68 -0.34
CA HIS A 191 12.94 -31.50 1.10
C HIS A 191 12.46 -30.09 1.49
N VAL A 192 11.60 -30.05 2.50
CA VAL A 192 11.01 -28.82 3.05
C VAL A 192 11.29 -28.79 4.55
N TYR A 193 11.83 -27.67 5.04
CA TYR A 193 12.06 -27.44 6.46
C TYR A 193 10.86 -26.71 7.06
N ARG A 194 10.22 -27.30 8.08
CA ARG A 194 9.18 -26.61 8.84
C ARG A 194 9.84 -25.69 9.86
N VAL A 195 9.62 -24.38 9.72
CA VAL A 195 10.21 -23.36 10.58
C VAL A 195 9.39 -23.21 11.85
N THR A 196 8.06 -23.16 11.77
CA THR A 196 7.17 -23.03 12.94
C THR A 196 6.23 -24.23 13.06
N ASN A 197 5.80 -24.51 14.29
CA ASN A 197 4.84 -25.58 14.59
C ASN A 197 3.69 -25.13 15.51
N THR A 198 3.54 -23.83 15.71
CA THR A 198 2.54 -23.21 16.60
C THR A 198 1.31 -22.73 15.85
N GLY A 199 1.32 -22.78 14.51
CA GLY A 199 0.23 -22.33 13.66
C GLY A 199 -1.10 -22.99 14.01
N ARG A 200 -2.13 -22.17 14.22
CA ARG A 200 -3.51 -22.61 14.46
C ARG A 200 -4.45 -21.83 13.55
N PRO A 201 -5.06 -22.45 12.53
CA PRO A 201 -5.95 -21.76 11.60
C PRO A 201 -7.00 -20.92 12.33
N GLY A 202 -7.08 -19.63 11.99
CA GLY A 202 -8.02 -18.68 12.59
C GLY A 202 -7.69 -18.20 14.01
N VAL A 203 -6.55 -18.61 14.60
CA VAL A 203 -6.18 -18.26 15.98
C VAL A 203 -4.73 -17.81 16.12
N VAL A 204 -3.76 -18.57 15.59
CA VAL A 204 -2.34 -18.23 15.66
C VAL A 204 -1.79 -18.22 14.25
N PHE A 205 -1.20 -17.10 13.84
CA PHE A 205 -0.69 -16.87 12.50
C PHE A 205 0.81 -16.60 12.54
N ASN A 206 1.63 -17.42 11.87
CA ASN A 206 3.06 -17.19 11.71
C ASN A 206 3.35 -16.74 10.27
N GLY A 207 4.01 -15.60 10.10
CA GLY A 207 4.48 -15.13 8.79
C GLY A 207 3.40 -14.56 7.86
N VAL A 208 2.14 -14.55 8.31
CA VAL A 208 1.02 -13.85 7.68
C VAL A 208 0.23 -13.11 8.75
N PRO A 209 -0.29 -11.91 8.47
CA PRO A 209 -1.03 -11.14 9.46
C PRO A 209 -2.41 -11.72 9.79
N ASP A 210 -2.86 -11.43 11.01
CA ASP A 210 -4.26 -11.54 11.40
C ASP A 210 -5.10 -10.45 10.71
N TRP A 211 -6.39 -10.33 11.03
CA TRP A 211 -7.24 -9.32 10.39
C TRP A 211 -6.80 -7.90 10.75
N LEU A 212 -6.47 -7.64 12.03
CA LEU A 212 -6.12 -6.29 12.48
C LEU A 212 -4.84 -5.81 11.80
N TYR A 213 -3.79 -6.65 11.74
CA TYR A 213 -2.55 -6.24 11.13
C TYR A 213 -2.61 -6.17 9.61
N GLU A 214 -3.42 -6.99 8.95
CA GLU A 214 -3.54 -6.93 7.50
C GLU A 214 -4.21 -5.65 7.03
N GLU A 215 -5.28 -5.23 7.71
CA GLU A 215 -6.14 -4.12 7.27
C GLU A 215 -5.68 -2.76 7.82
N GLU A 216 -5.36 -2.71 9.11
CA GLU A 216 -5.20 -1.43 9.83
C GLU A 216 -3.73 -1.06 10.07
N ILE A 217 -2.85 -2.04 10.31
CA ILE A 217 -1.46 -1.78 10.73
C ILE A 217 -0.46 -1.90 9.57
N LEU A 218 -0.29 -3.09 8.98
CA LEU A 218 0.71 -3.36 7.94
C LEU A 218 0.21 -3.09 6.52
N LYS A 219 -1.11 -3.16 6.30
CA LYS A 219 -1.74 -2.97 4.98
C LYS A 219 -1.13 -3.88 3.90
N SER A 220 -0.68 -5.06 4.29
CA SER A 220 0.10 -5.97 3.48
C SER A 220 -0.18 -7.42 3.89
N PRO A 221 -0.15 -8.40 2.97
CA PRO A 221 -0.27 -9.81 3.34
C PRO A 221 1.06 -10.39 3.86
N ASN A 222 2.15 -9.63 3.81
CA ASN A 222 3.48 -10.08 4.16
C ASN A 222 3.80 -9.82 5.63
N ALA A 223 4.22 -10.85 6.35
CA ALA A 223 4.86 -10.73 7.66
C ALA A 223 6.13 -11.60 7.77
N LEU A 224 6.85 -11.69 6.66
CA LEU A 224 8.13 -12.38 6.48
C LEU A 224 9.16 -11.40 5.90
N TRP A 225 10.34 -11.32 6.50
CA TRP A 225 11.42 -10.45 6.03
C TRP A 225 12.75 -11.20 6.08
N PHE A 226 13.28 -11.55 4.92
CA PHE A 226 14.64 -12.07 4.82
C PHE A 226 15.65 -10.94 5.09
N SER A 227 16.71 -11.29 5.80
CA SER A 227 17.94 -10.48 5.84
C SER A 227 18.53 -10.34 4.42
N PRO A 228 19.28 -9.26 4.12
CA PRO A 228 19.80 -9.00 2.77
C PRO A 228 20.71 -10.10 2.21
N ASP A 229 21.37 -10.86 3.08
CA ASP A 229 22.23 -12.00 2.74
C ASP A 229 21.50 -13.35 2.74
N ALA A 230 20.21 -13.35 3.05
CA ALA A 230 19.34 -14.51 3.19
C ALA A 230 19.74 -15.52 4.29
N GLN A 231 20.61 -15.14 5.24
CA GLN A 231 20.99 -16.03 6.34
C GLN A 231 19.92 -16.11 7.44
N PHE A 232 19.24 -15.00 7.68
CA PHE A 232 18.17 -14.89 8.66
C PHE A 232 16.81 -14.64 8.01
N LEU A 233 15.77 -15.18 8.63
CA LEU A 233 14.38 -14.84 8.35
C LEU A 233 13.74 -14.27 9.61
N LEU A 234 13.31 -13.02 9.55
CA LEU A 234 12.42 -12.44 10.54
C LEU A 234 10.97 -12.76 10.17
N TYR A 235 10.15 -13.12 11.15
CA TYR A 235 8.71 -13.23 10.98
C TYR A 235 7.94 -12.69 12.18
N ALA A 236 6.69 -12.30 11.95
CA ALA A 236 5.76 -11.98 13.02
C ALA A 236 4.84 -13.17 13.34
N CYS A 237 4.56 -13.34 14.63
CA CYS A 237 3.56 -14.26 15.15
C CYS A 237 2.43 -13.44 15.79
N PHE A 238 1.21 -13.66 15.30
CA PHE A 238 -0.02 -13.03 15.77
C PHE A 238 -0.85 -14.08 16.50
N ASN A 239 -1.10 -13.85 17.79
CA ASN A 239 -1.91 -14.74 18.61
C ASN A 239 -3.24 -14.06 18.99
N ASP A 240 -4.31 -14.54 18.37
CA ASP A 240 -5.68 -14.07 18.52
C ASP A 240 -6.47 -14.87 19.57
N SER A 241 -5.83 -15.73 20.36
CA SER A 241 -6.52 -16.63 21.31
C SER A 241 -7.48 -15.90 22.25
N GLU A 242 -7.15 -14.65 22.60
CA GLU A 242 -7.94 -13.81 23.50
C GLU A 242 -8.78 -12.74 22.78
N VAL A 243 -8.68 -12.65 21.46
CA VAL A 243 -9.44 -11.68 20.65
C VAL A 243 -10.87 -12.18 20.51
N GLY A 244 -11.85 -11.26 20.58
CA GLY A 244 -13.26 -11.59 20.42
C GLY A 244 -13.59 -12.13 19.01
N GLU A 245 -14.62 -12.98 18.92
CA GLU A 245 -15.08 -13.57 17.66
C GLU A 245 -16.32 -12.85 17.14
N LEU A 246 -16.23 -12.37 15.90
CA LEU A 246 -17.35 -11.89 15.12
C LEU A 246 -17.93 -13.06 14.32
N MET A 247 -19.21 -13.36 14.56
CA MET A 247 -19.95 -14.37 13.82
C MET A 247 -20.85 -13.70 12.79
N TYR A 248 -20.85 -14.19 11.54
CA TYR A 248 -21.70 -13.65 10.47
C TYR A 248 -22.29 -14.77 9.59
N PRO A 249 -23.51 -14.58 9.07
CA PRO A 249 -24.11 -15.55 8.15
C PRO A 249 -23.39 -15.50 6.79
N TRP A 250 -23.11 -16.69 6.25
CA TRP A 250 -22.50 -16.92 4.95
C TRP A 250 -23.46 -17.71 4.08
N TYR A 251 -23.95 -17.09 3.01
CA TYR A 251 -24.91 -17.69 2.10
C TYR A 251 -24.28 -18.43 0.91
N GLY A 252 -22.94 -18.46 0.85
CA GLY A 252 -22.21 -19.07 -0.27
C GLY A 252 -22.07 -18.15 -1.48
N HIS A 253 -21.25 -18.59 -2.43
CA HIS A 253 -21.28 -18.03 -3.78
C HIS A 253 -22.43 -18.68 -4.58
N ILE A 254 -22.92 -18.00 -5.63
CA ILE A 254 -23.97 -18.50 -6.53
C ILE A 254 -23.63 -19.92 -7.07
N GLN A 255 -22.33 -20.21 -7.25
CA GLN A 255 -21.83 -21.49 -7.74
C GLN A 255 -21.88 -22.62 -6.70
N GLU A 256 -21.79 -22.31 -5.41
CA GLU A 256 -21.74 -23.31 -4.33
C GLU A 256 -23.10 -23.95 -4.05
N ARG A 257 -24.20 -23.31 -4.50
CA ARG A 257 -25.59 -23.80 -4.35
C ARG A 257 -25.88 -24.34 -2.94
N LEU A 258 -25.43 -23.62 -1.91
CA LEU A 258 -25.67 -24.00 -0.52
C LEU A 258 -27.17 -24.06 -0.26
N ARG A 259 -27.67 -25.19 0.24
CA ARG A 259 -29.09 -25.34 0.62
C ARG A 259 -29.45 -24.60 1.90
N TYR A 260 -28.46 -24.42 2.78
CA TYR A 260 -28.60 -23.76 4.07
C TYR A 260 -27.43 -22.80 4.28
N PRO A 261 -27.68 -21.59 4.83
CA PRO A 261 -26.61 -20.67 5.21
C PRO A 261 -25.70 -21.29 6.28
N GLN A 262 -24.43 -20.92 6.24
CA GLN A 262 -23.44 -21.29 7.26
C GLN A 262 -23.15 -20.08 8.15
N ILE A 263 -22.65 -20.30 9.36
CA ILE A 263 -22.10 -19.21 10.18
C ILE A 263 -20.58 -19.27 10.05
N ARG A 264 -19.98 -18.16 9.59
CA ARG A 264 -18.53 -17.98 9.58
C ARG A 264 -18.12 -17.15 10.78
N MET A 265 -16.88 -17.35 11.20
CA MET A 265 -16.30 -16.73 12.39
C MET A 265 -15.01 -16.02 12.00
N LEU A 266 -14.78 -14.85 12.57
CA LEU A 266 -13.59 -14.03 12.39
C LEU A 266 -13.16 -13.47 13.74
N ARG A 267 -11.91 -13.68 14.14
CA ARG A 267 -11.33 -12.97 15.29
C ARG A 267 -11.20 -11.48 14.90
N TYR A 268 -11.91 -10.61 15.60
CA TYR A 268 -12.04 -9.19 15.28
C TYR A 268 -12.05 -8.37 16.57
N PRO A 269 -10.99 -7.61 16.88
CA PRO A 269 -10.96 -6.77 18.07
C PRO A 269 -11.81 -5.51 17.86
N LYS A 270 -12.98 -5.45 18.51
CA LYS A 270 -13.76 -4.21 18.58
C LYS A 270 -13.12 -3.21 19.52
N VAL A 271 -13.52 -1.94 19.39
CA VAL A 271 -13.09 -0.84 20.26
C VAL A 271 -13.13 -1.24 21.73
N GLY A 272 -12.01 -1.06 22.44
CA GLY A 272 -11.88 -1.37 23.87
C GLY A 272 -11.70 -2.85 24.24
N THR A 273 -11.78 -3.79 23.28
CA THR A 273 -11.61 -5.23 23.56
C THR A 273 -10.15 -5.69 23.51
N ARG A 274 -9.84 -6.98 23.76
CA ARG A 274 -8.46 -7.47 23.70
C ARG A 274 -7.94 -7.52 22.26
N ASN A 275 -6.71 -7.08 22.08
CA ASN A 275 -6.00 -7.11 20.80
C ASN A 275 -5.20 -8.41 20.65
N PRO A 276 -4.81 -8.78 19.41
CA PRO A 276 -3.86 -9.85 19.20
C PRO A 276 -2.56 -9.58 19.97
N THR A 277 -2.02 -10.63 20.59
CA THR A 277 -0.67 -10.56 21.16
C THR A 277 0.32 -10.81 20.04
N VAL A 278 1.27 -9.89 19.85
CA VAL A 278 2.22 -9.94 18.75
C VAL A 278 3.65 -10.10 19.26
N THR A 279 4.41 -10.93 18.55
CA THR A 279 5.83 -11.18 18.80
C THR A 279 6.57 -11.24 17.47
N LEU A 280 7.84 -10.84 17.48
CA LEU A 280 8.73 -10.88 16.33
C LEU A 280 9.86 -11.86 16.60
N TRP A 281 10.17 -12.71 15.64
CA TRP A 281 11.13 -13.80 15.80
C TRP A 281 12.16 -13.78 14.67
N VAL A 282 13.44 -13.89 14.99
CA VAL A 282 14.50 -14.19 14.01
C VAL A 282 14.79 -15.68 14.00
N VAL A 283 14.92 -16.25 12.80
CA VAL A 283 15.39 -17.61 12.56
C VAL A 283 16.69 -17.59 11.80
N ASP A 284 17.68 -18.35 12.26
CA ASP A 284 18.90 -18.65 11.51
C ASP A 284 18.64 -19.79 10.51
N LEU A 285 18.78 -19.50 9.22
CA LEU A 285 18.58 -20.43 8.10
C LEU A 285 19.87 -21.11 7.63
N SER A 286 21.02 -20.80 8.22
CA SER A 286 22.31 -21.43 7.88
C SER A 286 22.31 -22.94 8.12
N ARG A 287 21.56 -23.40 9.13
CA ARG A 287 21.40 -24.81 9.50
C ARG A 287 19.91 -25.15 9.64
N PRO A 288 19.17 -25.27 8.53
CA PRO A 288 17.71 -25.35 8.55
C PRO A 288 17.18 -26.65 9.20
N SER A 289 18.02 -27.68 9.36
CA SER A 289 17.70 -28.90 10.12
C SER A 289 17.66 -28.70 11.64
N ARG A 290 18.22 -27.60 12.15
CA ARG A 290 18.20 -27.22 13.56
C ARG A 290 17.77 -25.76 13.67
N VAL A 291 16.48 -25.53 13.42
CA VAL A 291 15.85 -24.21 13.48
C VAL A 291 16.08 -23.61 14.87
N SER A 292 16.95 -22.59 14.93
CA SER A 292 17.15 -21.79 16.13
C SER A 292 16.40 -20.48 15.96
N GLN A 293 15.48 -20.21 16.88
CA GLN A 293 14.65 -19.02 16.86
C GLN A 293 14.98 -18.14 18.07
N ALA A 294 14.97 -16.83 17.88
CA ALA A 294 15.15 -15.86 18.94
C ALA A 294 14.06 -14.79 18.85
N ASP A 295 13.44 -14.49 20.00
CA ASP A 295 12.45 -13.43 20.15
C ASP A 295 13.16 -12.05 20.18
N LEU A 296 12.66 -11.10 19.39
CA LEU A 296 13.10 -9.71 19.47
C LEU A 296 12.52 -9.09 20.73
N LYS A 297 13.38 -8.86 21.72
CA LYS A 297 12.93 -8.36 23.01
C LYS A 297 12.50 -6.91 22.90
N LEU A 298 11.18 -6.70 23.01
CA LEU A 298 10.60 -5.36 23.11
C LEU A 298 11.29 -4.51 24.18
N SER A 299 11.55 -3.24 23.83
CA SER A 299 12.13 -2.25 24.74
C SER A 299 11.33 -2.11 26.03
N GLN A 300 12.03 -2.00 27.16
CA GLN A 300 11.43 -1.81 28.48
C GLN A 300 10.59 -0.53 28.59
N VAL A 301 10.86 0.46 27.73
CA VAL A 301 10.09 1.72 27.69
C VAL A 301 8.62 1.44 27.39
N LEU A 302 8.33 0.61 26.38
CA LEU A 302 6.94 0.29 26.00
C LEU A 302 6.30 -0.74 26.94
N LYS A 303 7.09 -1.62 27.55
CA LYS A 303 6.58 -2.61 28.52
C LYS A 303 5.96 -1.97 29.76
N ARG A 304 6.42 -0.77 30.15
CA ARG A 304 5.88 -0.04 31.31
C ARG A 304 4.54 0.65 31.03
N ASP A 305 4.32 1.10 29.79
CA ASP A 305 3.16 1.93 29.44
C ASP A 305 1.95 1.14 28.92
N SER A 306 2.11 -0.12 28.47
CA SER A 306 0.97 -0.90 28.02
C SER A 306 1.18 -2.40 28.05
N GLN A 307 0.11 -3.13 28.40
CA GLN A 307 0.03 -4.58 28.19
C GLN A 307 0.02 -4.96 26.70
N TYR A 308 -0.42 -4.04 25.83
CA TYR A 308 -0.57 -4.28 24.39
C TYR A 308 0.21 -3.25 23.58
N HIS A 309 0.81 -3.69 22.50
CA HIS A 309 1.58 -2.85 21.60
C HIS A 309 1.40 -3.34 20.16
N TYR A 310 1.80 -2.49 19.21
CA TYR A 310 1.90 -2.83 17.81
C TYR A 310 3.35 -2.72 17.34
N PHE A 311 3.71 -3.45 16.30
CA PHE A 311 4.79 -3.03 15.41
C PHE A 311 4.18 -2.53 14.11
N THR A 312 4.66 -1.41 13.59
CA THR A 312 4.12 -0.80 12.37
C THR A 312 5.01 -1.02 11.16
N ALA A 313 6.32 -1.18 11.38
CA ALA A 313 7.28 -1.42 10.31
C ALA A 313 8.48 -2.22 10.82
N VAL A 314 9.09 -2.97 9.90
CA VAL A 314 10.36 -3.67 10.12
C VAL A 314 11.24 -3.51 8.88
N THR A 315 12.53 -3.26 9.09
CA THR A 315 13.53 -3.27 8.02
C THR A 315 14.85 -3.83 8.54
N TRP A 316 15.54 -4.56 7.68
CA TRP A 316 16.90 -5.02 7.94
C TRP A 316 17.90 -3.92 7.57
N LEU A 317 18.92 -3.72 8.42
CA LEU A 317 20.00 -2.77 8.15
C LEU A 317 21.14 -3.49 7.43
N VAL A 318 21.77 -4.41 8.16
CA VAL A 318 22.88 -5.27 7.77
C VAL A 318 22.63 -6.67 8.33
N HIS A 319 23.49 -7.64 7.97
CA HIS A 319 23.39 -9.08 8.26
C HIS A 319 22.78 -9.46 9.64
N HIS A 320 23.10 -8.73 10.72
CA HIS A 320 22.64 -9.04 12.08
C HIS A 320 21.92 -7.90 12.82
N GLN A 321 21.41 -6.89 12.09
CA GLN A 321 20.72 -5.75 12.67
C GLN A 321 19.36 -5.52 12.00
N VAL A 322 18.34 -5.30 12.82
CA VAL A 322 16.98 -5.03 12.37
C VAL A 322 16.40 -3.83 13.11
N ALA A 323 15.79 -2.91 12.37
CA ALA A 323 15.01 -1.82 12.92
C ALA A 323 13.55 -2.23 13.02
N VAL A 324 12.95 -1.99 14.17
CA VAL A 324 11.52 -2.20 14.41
C VAL A 324 10.92 -0.93 14.94
N ILE A 325 9.83 -0.49 14.31
CA ILE A 325 8.99 0.59 14.83
C ILE A 325 7.89 -0.02 15.66
N TRP A 326 7.89 0.33 16.94
CA TRP A 326 6.88 -0.09 17.90
C TRP A 326 5.97 1.07 18.26
N MET A 327 4.70 0.78 18.46
CA MET A 327 3.68 1.76 18.82
C MET A 327 2.87 1.25 20.00
N ASN A 328 2.58 2.10 20.97
CA ASN A 328 1.71 1.71 22.07
C ASN A 328 0.25 1.58 21.60
N ARG A 329 -0.58 0.86 22.36
CA ARG A 329 -1.98 0.64 21.98
C ARG A 329 -2.82 1.93 21.85
N VAL A 330 -2.49 2.96 22.62
CA VAL A 330 -3.15 4.28 22.57
C VAL A 330 -2.74 5.06 21.32
N GLN A 331 -1.66 4.65 20.65
CA GLN A 331 -1.10 5.28 19.44
C GLN A 331 -0.70 6.74 19.64
N ASN A 332 -0.22 7.09 20.83
CA ASN A 332 0.36 8.41 21.12
C ASN A 332 1.87 8.37 21.38
N VAL A 333 2.47 7.18 21.41
CA VAL A 333 3.92 6.99 21.55
C VAL A 333 4.40 5.95 20.53
N SER A 334 5.40 6.33 19.72
CA SER A 334 6.09 5.42 18.81
C SER A 334 7.59 5.41 19.11
N ILE A 335 8.23 4.25 18.96
CA ILE A 335 9.66 4.08 19.19
C ILE A 335 10.28 3.37 18.00
N ILE A 336 11.31 3.98 17.41
CA ILE A 336 12.22 3.28 16.51
C ILE A 336 13.27 2.61 17.37
N SER A 337 13.37 1.28 17.26
CA SER A 337 14.34 0.47 18.01
C SER A 337 15.26 -0.29 17.06
N LEU A 338 16.50 -0.48 17.46
CA LEU A 338 17.47 -1.32 16.76
C LEU A 338 17.74 -2.57 17.57
N CYS A 339 17.52 -3.73 16.95
CA CYS A 339 17.73 -5.03 17.54
C CYS A 339 18.96 -5.70 16.93
N GLN A 340 19.88 -6.14 17.79
CA GLN A 340 21.18 -6.68 17.37
C GLN A 340 21.32 -8.16 17.73
N GLY A 341 21.63 -9.01 16.74
CA GLY A 341 22.00 -10.41 16.94
C GLY A 341 23.39 -10.57 17.57
N PRO A 342 23.67 -11.70 18.27
CA PRO A 342 22.86 -12.92 18.36
C PRO A 342 21.84 -12.93 19.51
N VAL A 343 21.89 -11.95 20.42
CA VAL A 343 20.99 -11.89 21.59
C VAL A 343 19.64 -11.26 21.25
N TRP A 344 19.59 -10.45 20.17
CA TRP A 344 18.40 -9.75 19.67
C TRP A 344 17.72 -8.85 20.70
N ASN A 345 18.55 -8.15 21.49
CA ASN A 345 18.09 -7.07 22.36
C ASN A 345 17.81 -5.83 21.51
N CYS A 346 16.67 -5.17 21.74
CA CYS A 346 16.25 -3.97 21.02
C CYS A 346 16.47 -2.70 21.85
N ASP A 347 17.37 -1.84 21.40
CA ASP A 347 17.65 -0.55 22.03
C ASP A 347 16.86 0.57 21.36
N PRO A 348 16.18 1.45 22.13
CA PRO A 348 15.44 2.57 21.56
C PRO A 348 16.37 3.67 21.04
N VAL A 349 16.17 4.09 19.79
CA VAL A 349 16.94 5.16 19.14
C VAL A 349 16.16 6.47 19.18
N ILE A 350 14.95 6.49 18.61
CA ILE A 350 14.05 7.64 18.64
C ILE A 350 12.76 7.25 19.36
N LYS A 351 12.29 8.14 20.23
CA LYS A 351 10.94 8.12 20.79
C LYS A 351 10.19 9.34 20.24
N LEU A 352 9.04 9.10 19.64
CA LEU A 352 8.11 10.13 19.19
C LEU A 352 6.87 10.09 20.08
N GLU A 353 6.44 11.26 20.53
CA GLU A 353 5.21 11.45 21.28
C GLU A 353 4.28 12.35 20.48
N ALA A 354 2.98 12.08 20.56
CA ALA A 354 1.97 12.90 19.90
C ALA A 354 1.76 14.23 20.65
N GLU A 355 1.36 15.26 19.90
CA GLU A 355 0.83 16.50 20.46
C GLU A 355 -0.46 16.25 21.28
N PRO A 356 -0.86 17.17 22.17
CA PRO A 356 -2.11 17.05 22.93
C PRO A 356 -3.32 16.82 22.01
N ASN A 357 -4.08 15.76 22.28
CA ASN A 357 -5.23 15.30 21.48
C ASN A 357 -4.89 14.76 20.08
N GLY A 358 -3.62 14.49 19.79
CA GLY A 358 -3.17 13.84 18.55
C GLY A 358 -2.84 12.36 18.72
N TRP A 359 -2.34 11.78 17.63
CA TRP A 359 -1.74 10.45 17.59
C TRP A 359 -0.42 10.50 16.81
N VAL A 360 0.43 9.50 17.01
CA VAL A 360 1.67 9.34 16.24
C VAL A 360 1.38 8.63 14.93
N GLU A 361 2.06 9.06 13.86
CA GLU A 361 1.90 8.45 12.53
C GLU A 361 3.27 8.06 11.96
N LEU A 362 3.77 6.90 12.41
CA LEU A 362 5.06 6.35 12.00
C LEU A 362 4.90 4.89 11.54
N TYR A 363 4.55 4.74 10.27
CA TYR A 363 4.31 3.45 9.60
C TYR A 363 5.36 3.12 8.52
N ASP A 364 6.16 4.10 8.12
CA ASP A 364 7.18 3.92 7.08
C ASP A 364 8.47 3.43 7.73
N ALA A 365 9.03 2.33 7.21
CA ALA A 365 10.32 1.84 7.67
C ALA A 365 11.43 2.86 7.33
N PRO A 366 12.43 3.07 8.22
CA PRO A 366 13.54 3.96 7.91
C PRO A 366 14.43 3.37 6.81
N LEU A 367 15.05 4.23 6.01
CA LEU A 367 16.03 3.83 5.00
C LEU A 367 17.44 4.03 5.57
N PHE A 368 18.17 2.94 5.76
CA PHE A 368 19.50 2.98 6.39
C PHE A 368 20.61 3.19 5.38
N SER A 369 21.70 3.80 5.84
CA SER A 369 22.96 3.81 5.11
C SER A 369 23.54 2.40 5.04
N SER A 370 24.38 2.15 4.04
CA SER A 370 25.06 0.89 3.79
C SER A 370 25.88 0.37 4.99
N ASP A 371 26.46 1.28 5.77
CA ASP A 371 27.21 1.00 7.00
C ASP A 371 26.36 0.93 8.27
N GLY A 372 25.07 1.30 8.18
CA GLY A 372 24.12 1.36 9.30
C GLY A 372 24.38 2.47 10.33
N SER A 373 25.29 3.41 10.05
CA SER A 373 25.59 4.51 10.97
C SER A 373 24.51 5.59 10.97
N TYR A 374 23.79 5.73 9.85
CA TYR A 374 22.71 6.70 9.66
C TYR A 374 21.45 6.04 9.11
N TYR A 375 20.32 6.73 9.27
CA TYR A 375 19.11 6.43 8.51
C TYR A 375 18.31 7.68 8.19
N LEU A 376 17.52 7.58 7.13
CA LEU A 376 16.49 8.53 6.76
C LEU A 376 15.15 8.06 7.30
N ALA A 377 14.44 8.98 7.95
CA ALA A 377 13.08 8.75 8.40
C ALA A 377 12.21 9.96 8.09
N ARG A 378 10.93 9.68 7.86
CA ARG A 378 9.91 10.70 7.63
C ARG A 378 9.33 11.13 8.96
N LEU A 379 9.85 12.23 9.53
CA LEU A 379 9.54 12.67 10.89
C LEU A 379 8.86 14.05 10.88
N PRO A 380 8.01 14.36 11.88
CA PRO A 380 7.41 15.68 11.99
C PRO A 380 8.47 16.73 12.36
N VAL A 381 8.46 17.86 11.64
CA VAL A 381 9.30 19.04 11.87
C VAL A 381 8.38 20.24 12.03
N MET A 382 8.67 21.08 13.03
CA MET A 382 7.83 22.22 13.40
C MET A 382 8.09 23.42 12.49
N GLU A 383 7.04 23.97 11.90
CA GLU A 383 7.07 25.10 10.96
C GLU A 383 6.39 26.35 11.59
N GLY A 384 6.92 26.76 12.74
CA GLY A 384 6.42 27.92 13.48
C GLY A 384 4.94 27.78 13.87
N GLU A 385 4.14 28.81 13.58
CA GLU A 385 2.70 28.82 13.89
C GLU A 385 1.87 27.88 12.99
N HIS A 386 2.47 27.32 11.93
CA HIS A 386 1.78 26.45 10.99
C HIS A 386 1.76 24.97 11.39
N GLY A 387 2.26 24.64 12.58
CA GLY A 387 2.26 23.28 13.14
C GLY A 387 3.39 22.42 12.59
N TYR A 388 3.17 21.11 12.51
CA TYR A 388 4.17 20.14 12.08
C TYR A 388 3.87 19.60 10.69
N TYR A 389 4.92 19.44 9.89
CA TYR A 389 4.87 18.76 8.60
C TYR A 389 5.86 17.61 8.62
N LYS A 390 5.54 16.50 7.94
CA LYS A 390 6.50 15.40 7.84
C LYS A 390 7.55 15.70 6.79
N HIS A 391 8.81 15.57 7.18
CA HIS A 391 9.97 15.91 6.37
C HIS A 391 10.99 14.77 6.36
N VAL A 392 11.93 14.82 5.41
CA VAL A 392 13.06 13.90 5.39
C VAL A 392 14.02 14.31 6.49
N CYS A 393 14.25 13.41 7.44
CA CYS A 393 15.16 13.61 8.55
C CYS A 393 16.28 12.58 8.51
N HIS A 394 17.51 13.06 8.63
CA HIS A 394 18.72 12.25 8.71
C HIS A 394 19.09 12.04 10.18
N VAL A 395 19.15 10.78 10.60
CA VAL A 395 19.37 10.41 12.00
C VAL A 395 20.66 9.63 12.13
N HIS A 396 21.55 10.09 13.02
CA HIS A 396 22.73 9.34 13.39
C HIS A 396 22.40 8.33 14.50
N VAL A 397 22.67 7.04 14.26
CA VAL A 397 22.27 5.95 15.14
C VAL A 397 22.96 6.03 16.50
N ALA A 398 24.28 6.25 16.53
CA ALA A 398 25.05 6.18 17.77
C ALA A 398 24.80 7.39 18.69
N SER A 399 24.79 8.61 18.14
CA SER A 399 24.54 9.83 18.93
C SER A 399 23.06 10.14 19.12
N LYS A 400 22.16 9.45 18.39
CA LYS A 400 20.71 9.70 18.35
C LYS A 400 20.37 11.13 17.91
N THR A 401 21.25 11.75 17.13
CA THR A 401 21.06 13.11 16.63
C THR A 401 20.15 13.08 15.41
N ASN A 402 19.08 13.88 15.44
CA ASN A 402 18.12 14.02 14.36
C ASN A 402 18.35 15.37 13.64
N THR A 403 18.55 15.34 12.33
CA THR A 403 18.79 16.53 11.50
C THR A 403 17.81 16.55 10.32
N PRO A 404 16.85 17.48 10.29
CA PRO A 404 16.00 17.70 9.13
C PRO A 404 16.82 18.06 7.90
N LEU A 405 16.59 17.36 6.79
CA LEU A 405 17.17 17.68 5.48
C LEU A 405 16.21 18.50 4.62
N THR A 406 14.91 18.39 4.88
CA THR A 406 13.87 19.23 4.30
C THR A 406 13.10 19.95 5.39
N GLN A 407 12.58 21.13 5.05
CA GLN A 407 11.76 21.96 5.93
C GLN A 407 10.88 22.87 5.07
N GLY A 408 9.78 23.36 5.63
CA GLY A 408 8.80 24.23 4.97
C GLY A 408 7.37 23.72 5.05
N ARG A 409 6.43 24.52 4.54
CA ARG A 409 4.97 24.30 4.63
C ARG A 409 4.44 23.33 3.56
N PHE A 410 5.14 22.21 3.43
CA PHE A 410 4.79 21.13 2.50
C PHE A 410 5.04 19.80 3.20
N GLU A 411 4.43 18.72 2.71
CA GLU A 411 4.55 17.42 3.36
C GLU A 411 5.25 16.41 2.46
N VAL A 412 6.33 15.83 2.97
CA VAL A 412 6.93 14.63 2.39
C VAL A 412 6.00 13.46 2.69
N THR A 413 5.63 12.75 1.64
CA THR A 413 4.70 11.62 1.71
C THR A 413 5.39 10.27 1.65
N GLN A 414 6.54 10.18 0.97
CA GLN A 414 7.32 8.95 0.87
C GLN A 414 8.78 9.26 0.59
N ILE A 415 9.70 8.51 1.22
CA ILE A 415 11.13 8.48 0.86
C ILE A 415 11.31 7.28 -0.07
N LEU A 416 11.92 7.48 -1.24
CA LEU A 416 12.05 6.44 -2.27
C LEU A 416 13.41 5.77 -2.25
N ALA A 417 14.49 6.56 -2.26
CA ALA A 417 15.85 6.06 -2.37
C ALA A 417 16.87 7.03 -1.76
N TRP A 418 18.01 6.47 -1.37
CA TRP A 418 19.20 7.20 -0.96
C TRP A 418 20.37 6.71 -1.81
N ASP A 419 20.84 7.60 -2.67
CA ASP A 419 22.05 7.41 -3.45
C ASP A 419 23.23 7.93 -2.62
N GLU A 420 23.91 7.01 -1.93
CA GLU A 420 25.08 7.31 -1.09
C GLU A 420 26.32 7.70 -1.92
N GLU A 421 26.40 7.30 -3.19
CA GLU A 421 27.55 7.60 -4.05
C GLU A 421 27.51 9.04 -4.55
N ASN A 422 26.33 9.50 -4.98
CA ASN A 422 26.11 10.86 -5.45
C ASN A 422 25.55 11.80 -4.37
N HIS A 423 25.33 11.28 -3.16
CA HIS A 423 24.83 12.02 -2.00
C HIS A 423 23.44 12.65 -2.20
N PHE A 424 22.56 11.96 -2.93
CA PHE A 424 21.19 12.43 -3.21
C PHE A 424 20.13 11.55 -2.56
N ILE A 425 19.04 12.19 -2.13
CA ILE A 425 17.87 11.53 -1.56
C ILE A 425 16.67 11.86 -2.42
N TYR A 426 15.97 10.83 -2.88
CA TYR A 426 14.78 10.94 -3.71
C TYR A 426 13.53 10.69 -2.88
N PHE A 427 12.54 11.57 -3.00
CA PHE A 427 11.31 11.50 -2.20
C PHE A 427 10.12 12.11 -2.94
N VAL A 428 8.91 11.71 -2.54
CA VAL A 428 7.65 12.26 -3.06
C VAL A 428 7.06 13.21 -2.04
N ALA A 429 6.71 14.42 -2.45
CA ALA A 429 6.11 15.42 -1.59
C ALA A 429 4.86 16.06 -2.21
N ALA A 430 3.99 16.56 -1.32
CA ALA A 430 2.84 17.39 -1.64
C ALA A 430 3.25 18.86 -1.48
N PRO A 431 3.40 19.62 -2.58
CA PRO A 431 3.89 20.99 -2.49
C PRO A 431 2.92 21.91 -1.75
N GLU A 432 3.47 23.01 -1.25
CA GLU A 432 2.70 24.06 -0.61
C GLU A 432 1.59 24.59 -1.54
N HIS A 433 0.42 24.88 -0.97
CA HIS A 433 -0.80 25.31 -1.67
C HIS A 433 -1.43 24.31 -2.65
N LYS A 434 -0.81 23.15 -2.89
CA LYS A 434 -1.37 22.11 -3.76
C LYS A 434 -1.33 20.72 -3.09
N PRO A 435 -2.05 20.53 -1.97
CA PRO A 435 -2.00 19.30 -1.18
C PRO A 435 -2.55 18.06 -1.90
N GLY A 436 -3.25 18.24 -3.03
CA GLY A 436 -3.73 17.15 -3.88
C GLY A 436 -2.72 16.66 -4.93
N GLU A 437 -1.60 17.34 -5.10
CA GLU A 437 -0.54 16.96 -6.05
C GLU A 437 0.55 16.15 -5.36
N ARG A 438 1.25 15.32 -6.12
CA ARG A 438 2.43 14.57 -5.67
C ARG A 438 3.49 14.69 -6.74
N HIS A 439 4.68 15.12 -6.34
CA HIS A 439 5.83 15.26 -7.24
C HIS A 439 7.05 14.58 -6.65
N LEU A 440 7.91 14.11 -7.55
CA LEU A 440 9.23 13.59 -7.23
C LEU A 440 10.20 14.76 -7.05
N TYR A 441 10.90 14.74 -5.92
CA TYR A 441 11.94 15.69 -5.56
C TYR A 441 13.25 14.95 -5.28
N ARG A 442 14.35 15.68 -5.36
CA ARG A 442 15.64 15.27 -4.79
C ARG A 442 16.20 16.35 -3.88
N THR A 443 16.95 15.95 -2.87
CA THR A 443 17.75 16.85 -2.02
C THR A 443 19.11 16.21 -1.71
N GLY A 444 20.09 17.03 -1.34
CA GLY A 444 21.42 16.56 -0.93
C GLY A 444 21.44 16.02 0.50
N ASP A 445 22.30 15.03 0.77
CA ASP A 445 22.60 14.59 2.13
C ASP A 445 23.61 15.53 2.85
N LEU A 446 24.03 15.17 4.08
CA LEU A 446 24.93 15.97 4.89
C LEU A 446 26.39 16.03 4.39
N ASN A 447 26.80 15.17 3.46
CA ASN A 447 28.15 15.14 2.90
C ASN A 447 28.34 16.10 1.72
N ILE A 448 27.25 16.53 1.07
CA ILE A 448 27.32 17.59 0.05
C ILE A 448 27.80 18.88 0.70
N SER A 449 28.94 19.41 0.26
CA SER A 449 29.60 20.57 0.89
C SER A 449 29.03 21.92 0.45
N SER A 450 28.45 22.00 -0.76
CA SER A 450 27.87 23.23 -1.29
C SER A 450 26.39 23.35 -0.87
N PRO A 451 25.98 24.47 -0.23
CA PRO A 451 24.58 24.70 0.16
C PRO A 451 23.61 24.67 -1.03
N ASP A 452 24.02 25.16 -2.20
CA ASP A 452 23.17 25.24 -3.40
C ASP A 452 22.78 23.84 -3.90
N THR A 453 23.68 22.87 -3.78
CA THR A 453 23.42 21.46 -4.13
C THR A 453 22.60 20.70 -3.08
N ARG A 454 22.38 21.28 -1.89
CA ARG A 454 21.42 20.76 -0.91
C ARG A 454 20.02 21.34 -1.09
N GLU A 455 19.83 22.27 -2.02
CA GLU A 455 18.51 22.81 -2.30
C GLU A 455 17.60 21.72 -2.89
N MET A 456 16.33 21.73 -2.50
CA MET A 456 15.34 20.79 -2.97
C MET A 456 15.00 21.06 -4.44
N ASP A 457 15.24 20.07 -5.30
CA ASP A 457 14.99 20.15 -6.73
C ASP A 457 13.78 19.28 -7.11
N CYS A 458 12.84 19.84 -7.89
CA CYS A 458 11.64 19.12 -8.30
C CYS A 458 11.81 18.51 -9.69
N LEU A 459 11.80 17.18 -9.77
CA LEU A 459 12.08 16.43 -11.00
C LEU A 459 10.84 16.27 -11.90
N THR A 460 9.64 16.36 -11.34
CA THR A 460 8.36 16.17 -12.08
C THR A 460 7.46 17.39 -12.09
N CYS A 461 7.89 18.50 -11.49
CA CYS A 461 7.09 19.73 -11.53
C CYS A 461 7.00 20.22 -12.97
N PRO A 462 5.85 20.80 -13.38
CA PRO A 462 5.78 21.49 -14.65
C PRO A 462 6.81 22.65 -14.63
N PRO A 463 7.45 22.95 -15.77
CA PRO A 463 8.32 24.10 -15.87
C PRO A 463 7.57 25.37 -15.45
N PRO A 464 8.22 26.33 -14.78
CA PRO A 464 7.56 27.54 -14.32
C PRO A 464 6.90 28.23 -15.52
N GLU A 465 5.61 28.54 -15.39
CA GLU A 465 4.90 29.29 -16.42
C GLU A 465 5.67 30.59 -16.68
N PRO A 466 5.97 30.96 -17.94
CA PRO A 466 6.56 32.24 -18.23
C PRO A 466 5.65 33.31 -17.63
N SER A 467 6.21 34.12 -16.74
CA SER A 467 5.50 35.19 -16.03
C SER A 467 4.57 35.91 -17.02
N GLN A 468 3.26 35.85 -16.77
CA GLN A 468 2.27 36.56 -17.56
C GLN A 468 2.53 38.06 -17.42
N SER A 469 3.34 38.60 -18.32
CA SER A 469 3.22 40.00 -18.71
C SER A 469 1.87 40.15 -19.42
N PRO A 470 1.11 41.22 -19.17
CA PRO A 470 -0.26 41.31 -19.63
C PRO A 470 -0.28 41.39 -21.16
N THR A 471 -1.13 40.54 -21.74
CA THR A 471 -1.60 40.56 -23.13
C THR A 471 -0.55 40.38 -24.23
N GLN A 472 -0.49 39.18 -24.79
CA GLN A 472 -0.53 39.01 -26.24
C GLN A 472 -1.09 37.64 -26.62
N HIS A 473 -2.22 37.65 -27.32
CA HIS A 473 -2.80 36.50 -28.02
C HIS A 473 -1.84 36.03 -29.12
N VAL A 474 -1.39 34.77 -29.11
CA VAL A 474 -1.23 33.95 -30.32
C VAL A 474 -1.39 32.45 -30.00
N VAL A 475 -2.48 31.90 -30.51
CA VAL A 475 -2.68 30.60 -31.20
C VAL A 475 -1.64 29.47 -31.02
N GLY A 476 -2.07 28.42 -30.32
CA GLY A 476 -2.12 27.03 -30.78
C GLY A 476 -0.85 26.24 -31.11
N SER A 477 -0.49 25.26 -30.27
CA SER A 477 -0.09 23.91 -30.72
C SER A 477 -0.17 22.85 -29.60
N SER A 478 -0.74 21.70 -29.96
CA SER A 478 -0.76 20.34 -29.40
C SER A 478 -0.57 20.07 -27.89
N PRO A 479 -1.49 19.32 -27.23
CA PRO A 479 -1.27 18.81 -25.89
C PRO A 479 -0.33 17.60 -25.91
N ASN A 480 0.89 17.77 -25.40
CA ASN A 480 1.74 16.64 -24.99
C ASN A 480 1.13 16.02 -23.73
N THR A 481 0.76 14.75 -23.85
CA THR A 481 0.22 13.92 -22.78
C THR A 481 1.32 13.66 -21.74
N VAL A 482 1.18 14.26 -20.56
CA VAL A 482 1.99 13.91 -19.38
C VAL A 482 1.43 12.59 -18.85
N MET A 483 2.21 11.51 -18.99
CA MET A 483 1.91 10.24 -18.32
C MET A 483 2.32 10.37 -16.86
N SER A 484 1.33 10.50 -15.97
CA SER A 484 1.49 10.25 -14.54
C SER A 484 1.61 8.74 -14.33
N GLY A 485 2.83 8.24 -14.23
CA GLY A 485 3.10 6.94 -13.63
C GLY A 485 3.27 7.13 -12.13
N ASP A 486 2.50 6.38 -11.34
CA ASP A 486 2.88 6.13 -9.94
C ASP A 486 4.20 5.35 -9.97
N ILE A 487 5.26 5.92 -9.38
CA ILE A 487 6.59 5.30 -9.21
C ILE A 487 6.56 4.34 -8.04
#